data_AF-A0A7J5EGV4-F1
#
_entry.id   AF-A0A7J5EGV4-F1
#
_cell.length_a   1.000
_cell.length_b   1.000
_cell.length_c   1.000
_cell.angle_alpha   90.00
_cell.angle_beta   90.00
_cell.angle_gamma   90.00
#
_symmetry.space_group_name_H-M   'P 1'
#
loop_
_entity.id
_entity.type
_entity.pdbx_description
1 polymer ?
#
loop_
_entity_poly.entity_id
_entity_poly.type
_entity_poly.pdbx_seq_one_letter_code
_entity_poly.pdbx_strand_id
1 'polypeptide(L)'
;MSTPEVRFVELFKSWLVSLPHDLKIAFEAMDDENLPRSSREIAVGAIMYVVSPNDFVSDRNEAVASFADDALLLRLALRKVVAGSGEDGDAFAGRFPELFEGLEADLETCRAVMGELMGWLESKVDGLGNQTYKGKKIKTCLEDDEAREELYEDGLGFRTDYPVDDKIIDDKLKKATTVTDVMRRRRAEETRAAV
;
A
#
# COMPACT_ATOMS: atom_id res chain seq x y z
N MET A 1 17.73 -23.87 -0.97
CA MET A 1 16.44 -23.21 -0.69
C MET A 1 16.74 -21.77 -0.31
N SER A 2 16.02 -20.80 -0.89
CA SER A 2 16.17 -19.39 -0.52
C SER A 2 15.68 -19.17 0.91
N THR A 3 16.37 -18.33 1.71
CA THR A 3 15.93 -18.02 3.08
C THR A 3 14.72 -17.08 3.04
N PRO A 4 13.89 -17.01 4.10
CA PRO A 4 12.78 -16.06 4.17
C PRO A 4 13.21 -14.61 3.93
N GLU A 5 14.39 -14.21 4.42
CA GLU A 5 14.92 -12.85 4.21
C GLU A 5 15.28 -12.55 2.75
N VAL A 6 15.86 -13.51 2.03
CA VAL A 6 16.19 -13.33 0.60
C VAL A 6 14.90 -13.22 -0.21
N ARG A 7 13.92 -14.09 0.06
CA ARG A 7 12.59 -14.00 -0.57
C ARG A 7 11.90 -12.68 -0.27
N PHE A 8 11.96 -12.21 0.97
CA PHE A 8 11.40 -10.92 1.38
C PHE A 8 12.03 -9.75 0.61
N VAL A 9 13.35 -9.75 0.46
CA VAL A 9 14.05 -8.72 -0.33
C VAL A 9 13.57 -8.76 -1.78
N GLU A 10 13.62 -9.92 -2.44
CA GLU A 10 13.17 -10.09 -3.83
C GLU A 10 11.71 -9.65 -4.02
N LEU A 11 10.85 -9.98 -3.06
CA LEU A 11 9.45 -9.58 -3.05
C LEU A 11 9.29 -8.06 -3.02
N PHE A 12 9.93 -7.38 -2.07
CA PHE A 12 9.84 -5.93 -1.95
C PHE A 12 10.45 -5.21 -3.15
N LYS A 13 11.48 -5.77 -3.80
CA LYS A 13 11.97 -5.22 -5.08
C LYS A 13 10.85 -5.23 -6.13
N SER A 14 10.19 -6.36 -6.32
CA SER A 14 9.09 -6.49 -7.27
C SER A 14 7.93 -5.55 -6.94
N TRP A 15 7.57 -5.44 -5.65
CA TRP A 15 6.46 -4.62 -5.18
C TRP A 15 6.70 -3.12 -5.32
N LEU A 16 7.93 -2.67 -5.11
CA LEU A 16 8.31 -1.27 -5.35
C LEU A 16 8.22 -0.93 -6.85
N VAL A 17 8.70 -1.82 -7.72
CA VAL A 17 8.58 -1.62 -9.18
C VAL A 17 7.13 -1.56 -9.62
N SER A 18 6.26 -2.40 -9.06
CA SER A 18 4.85 -2.45 -9.44
C SER A 18 3.97 -1.40 -8.76
N LEU A 19 4.47 -0.68 -7.75
CA LEU A 19 3.66 0.24 -6.94
C LEU A 19 2.82 1.23 -7.78
N PRO A 20 3.35 1.87 -8.84
CA PRO A 20 2.54 2.72 -9.73
C PRO A 20 1.39 1.99 -10.44
N HIS A 21 1.55 0.69 -10.74
CA HIS A 21 0.51 -0.15 -11.34
C HIS A 21 -0.50 -0.61 -10.28
N ASP A 22 -0.03 -1.01 -9.10
CA ASP A 22 -0.90 -1.39 -7.98
C ASP A 22 -1.81 -0.21 -7.57
N LEU A 23 -1.28 1.03 -7.62
CA LEU A 23 -2.06 2.23 -7.36
C LEU A 23 -3.16 2.41 -8.40
N LYS A 24 -2.88 2.11 -9.67
CA LYS A 24 -3.90 2.10 -10.71
C LYS A 24 -4.99 1.07 -10.41
N ILE A 25 -4.64 -0.14 -9.96
CA ILE A 25 -5.61 -1.16 -9.56
C ILE A 25 -6.50 -0.66 -8.41
N ALA A 26 -5.97 0.13 -7.48
CA ALA A 26 -6.79 0.76 -6.44
C ALA A 26 -7.79 1.79 -7.00
N PHE A 27 -7.44 2.57 -8.02
CA PHE A 27 -8.42 3.40 -8.73
C PHE A 27 -9.49 2.56 -9.43
N GLU A 28 -9.12 1.47 -10.08
CA GLU A 28 -10.10 0.52 -10.66
C GLU A 28 -11.03 -0.04 -9.58
N ALA A 29 -10.52 -0.33 -8.38
CA ALA A 29 -11.34 -0.76 -7.24
C ALA A 29 -12.25 0.35 -6.70
N MET A 30 -11.81 1.59 -6.72
CA MET A 30 -12.62 2.75 -6.31
C MET A 30 -13.82 2.95 -7.25
N ASP A 31 -13.59 2.79 -8.55
CA ASP A 31 -14.60 3.07 -9.59
C ASP A 31 -15.50 1.85 -9.94
N ASP A 32 -15.17 0.65 -9.48
CA ASP A 32 -15.97 -0.55 -9.78
C ASP A 32 -17.29 -0.57 -8.99
N GLU A 33 -18.39 -0.20 -9.65
CA GLU A 33 -19.73 -0.15 -9.04
C GLU A 33 -20.27 -1.52 -8.58
N ASN A 34 -19.69 -2.64 -9.04
CA ASN A 34 -20.05 -3.96 -8.53
C ASN A 34 -19.47 -4.22 -7.14
N LEU A 35 -18.35 -3.57 -6.80
CA LEU A 35 -17.80 -3.68 -5.46
C LEU A 35 -18.69 -2.95 -4.45
N PRO A 36 -18.92 -3.54 -3.25
CA PRO A 36 -19.62 -2.87 -2.17
C PRO A 36 -19.00 -1.51 -1.86
N ARG A 37 -19.84 -0.55 -1.49
CA ARG A 37 -19.37 0.80 -1.12
C ARG A 37 -18.27 0.77 -0.06
N SER A 38 -18.38 -0.09 0.95
CA SER A 38 -17.34 -0.22 1.99
C SER A 38 -15.98 -0.62 1.43
N SER A 39 -15.95 -1.47 0.40
CA SER A 39 -14.73 -1.90 -0.28
C SER A 39 -14.13 -0.77 -1.11
N ARG A 40 -14.98 -0.03 -1.85
CA ARG A 40 -14.53 1.17 -2.59
C ARG A 40 -13.97 2.24 -1.66
N GLU A 41 -14.58 2.45 -0.49
CA GLU A 41 -14.08 3.37 0.54
C GLU A 41 -12.69 2.94 1.09
N ILE A 42 -12.41 1.63 1.21
CA ILE A 42 -11.06 1.13 1.54
C ILE A 42 -10.07 1.46 0.43
N ALA A 43 -10.47 1.28 -0.84
CA ALA A 43 -9.62 1.62 -1.99
C ALA A 43 -9.26 3.11 -2.00
N VAL A 44 -10.24 4.01 -1.77
CA VAL A 44 -10.00 5.45 -1.62
C VAL A 44 -8.99 5.73 -0.51
N GLY A 45 -9.15 5.11 0.66
CA GLY A 45 -8.20 5.26 1.76
C GLY A 45 -6.78 4.83 1.37
N ALA A 46 -6.64 3.72 0.65
CA ALA A 46 -5.34 3.26 0.18
C ALA A 46 -4.70 4.24 -0.84
N ILE A 47 -5.50 4.77 -1.78
CA ILE A 47 -5.04 5.78 -2.73
C ILE A 47 -4.57 7.03 -1.99
N MET A 48 -5.42 7.59 -1.12
CA MET A 48 -5.11 8.78 -0.31
C MET A 48 -3.80 8.63 0.46
N TYR A 49 -3.57 7.44 0.99
CA TYR A 49 -2.36 7.12 1.73
C TYR A 49 -1.11 7.23 0.85
N VAL A 50 -1.10 6.51 -0.28
CA VAL A 50 0.04 6.45 -1.21
C VAL A 50 0.35 7.81 -1.85
N VAL A 51 -0.67 8.61 -2.15
CA VAL A 51 -0.47 9.95 -2.74
C VAL A 51 -0.29 11.05 -1.69
N SER A 52 -0.33 10.71 -0.40
CA SER A 52 -0.15 11.68 0.68
C SER A 52 1.33 12.03 0.84
N PRO A 53 1.68 13.33 0.96
CA PRO A 53 3.05 13.74 1.30
C PRO A 53 3.43 13.42 2.76
N ASN A 54 2.49 12.92 3.56
CA ASN A 54 2.65 12.51 4.95
C ASN A 54 2.10 11.09 5.16
N ASP A 55 2.61 10.12 4.40
CA ASP A 55 2.41 8.70 4.71
C ASP A 55 2.95 8.34 6.12
N PHE A 56 2.70 7.11 6.57
CA PHE A 56 3.16 6.70 7.90
C PHE A 56 4.69 6.65 7.96
N VAL A 57 5.43 6.51 6.86
CA VAL A 57 6.88 6.27 6.84
C VAL A 57 7.58 7.22 5.88
N SER A 58 7.49 8.51 6.18
CA SER A 58 8.05 9.55 5.33
C SER A 58 9.47 9.92 5.76
N ASP A 59 10.48 9.10 5.42
CA ASP A 59 11.88 9.54 5.47
C ASP A 59 12.33 10.04 4.09
N ARG A 60 12.42 11.36 3.94
CA ARG A 60 12.82 12.01 2.67
C ARG A 60 14.26 11.67 2.24
N ASN A 61 15.04 11.01 3.09
CA ASN A 61 16.41 10.61 2.78
C ASN A 61 16.54 9.16 2.26
N GLU A 62 15.51 8.32 2.41
CA GLU A 62 15.54 6.89 2.04
C GLU A 62 14.34 6.48 1.19
N ALA A 63 14.29 6.97 -0.07
CA ALA A 63 13.17 6.71 -0.99
C ALA A 63 12.69 5.25 -1.01
N VAL A 64 13.59 4.28 -1.12
CA VAL A 64 13.23 2.84 -1.19
C VAL A 64 12.54 2.33 0.08
N ALA A 65 12.98 2.74 1.26
CA ALA A 65 12.36 2.30 2.51
C ALA A 65 11.03 3.03 2.77
N SER A 66 10.92 4.28 2.34
CA SER A 66 9.72 5.11 2.48
C SER A 66 8.57 4.70 1.57
N PHE A 67 8.83 4.02 0.45
CA PHE A 67 7.76 3.46 -0.41
C PHE A 67 7.45 2.00 -0.11
N ALA A 68 8.17 1.37 0.83
CA ALA A 68 8.01 -0.05 1.13
C ALA A 68 6.71 -0.34 1.90
N ASP A 69 6.36 0.51 2.85
CA ASP A 69 5.06 0.46 3.52
C ASP A 69 3.91 0.83 2.58
N ASP A 70 4.08 1.81 1.69
CA ASP A 70 3.09 2.12 0.66
C ASP A 70 2.72 0.87 -0.15
N ALA A 71 3.75 0.16 -0.67
CA ALA A 71 3.54 -1.04 -1.46
C ALA A 71 2.89 -2.19 -0.68
N LEU A 72 3.20 -2.32 0.62
CA LEU A 72 2.60 -3.34 1.48
C LEU A 72 1.17 -2.96 1.91
N LEU A 73 0.94 -1.72 2.36
CA LEU A 73 -0.36 -1.22 2.82
C LEU A 73 -1.38 -1.19 1.70
N LEU A 74 -0.97 -0.79 0.50
CA LEU A 74 -1.82 -0.82 -0.69
C LEU A 74 -2.28 -2.24 -1.01
N ARG A 75 -1.37 -3.22 -0.99
CA ARG A 75 -1.71 -4.64 -1.20
C ARG A 75 -2.59 -5.21 -0.10
N LEU A 76 -2.31 -4.89 1.16
CA LEU A 76 -3.16 -5.31 2.28
C LEU A 76 -4.57 -4.71 2.16
N ALA A 77 -4.69 -3.44 1.74
CA ALA A 77 -5.97 -2.80 1.48
C ALA A 77 -6.72 -3.48 0.32
N LEU A 78 -6.07 -3.71 -0.82
CA LEU A 78 -6.66 -4.41 -1.97
C LEU A 78 -7.08 -5.85 -1.64
N ARG A 79 -6.28 -6.56 -0.85
CA ARG A 79 -6.67 -7.87 -0.29
C ARG A 79 -7.95 -7.77 0.53
N LYS A 80 -8.06 -6.74 1.39
CA LYS A 80 -9.24 -6.51 2.22
C LYS A 80 -10.46 -6.13 1.38
N VAL A 81 -10.28 -5.36 0.31
CA VAL A 81 -11.33 -5.06 -0.69
C VAL A 81 -11.90 -6.35 -1.26
N VAL A 82 -11.05 -7.24 -1.77
CA VAL A 82 -11.49 -8.52 -2.37
C VAL A 82 -12.17 -9.41 -1.33
N ALA A 83 -11.51 -9.64 -0.19
CA ALA A 83 -12.03 -10.53 0.86
C ALA A 83 -13.38 -10.07 1.44
N GLY A 84 -13.66 -8.75 1.43
CA GLY A 84 -14.91 -8.18 1.90
C GLY A 84 -16.06 -8.17 0.88
N SER A 85 -15.84 -8.62 -0.36
CA SER A 85 -16.75 -8.37 -1.48
C SER A 85 -17.38 -9.62 -2.10
N GLY A 86 -17.13 -10.83 -1.58
CA GLY A 86 -17.75 -12.06 -2.08
C GLY A 86 -17.44 -12.33 -3.56
N GLU A 87 -18.44 -12.75 -4.33
CA GLU A 87 -18.29 -13.08 -5.76
C GLU A 87 -17.80 -11.89 -6.61
N ASP A 88 -18.23 -10.66 -6.29
CA ASP A 88 -17.75 -9.45 -6.96
C ASP A 88 -16.27 -9.18 -6.66
N GLY A 89 -15.82 -9.55 -5.46
CA GLY A 89 -14.41 -9.54 -5.07
C GLY A 89 -13.58 -10.53 -5.87
N ASP A 90 -14.07 -11.77 -6.02
CA ASP A 90 -13.39 -12.81 -6.82
C ASP A 90 -13.32 -12.41 -8.29
N ALA A 91 -14.40 -11.84 -8.84
CA ALA A 91 -14.44 -11.31 -10.20
C ALA A 91 -13.45 -10.15 -10.39
N PHE A 92 -13.38 -9.23 -9.43
CA PHE A 92 -12.40 -8.15 -9.42
C PHE A 92 -10.97 -8.70 -9.42
N ALA A 93 -10.67 -9.63 -8.51
CA ALA A 93 -9.35 -10.24 -8.38
C ALA A 93 -8.91 -10.99 -9.64
N GLY A 94 -9.85 -11.68 -10.30
CA GLY A 94 -9.60 -12.40 -11.55
C GLY A 94 -9.18 -11.51 -12.72
N ARG A 95 -9.40 -10.19 -12.66
CA ARG A 95 -8.89 -9.22 -13.67
C ARG A 95 -7.43 -8.84 -13.46
N PHE A 96 -6.89 -9.06 -12.25
CA PHE A 96 -5.55 -8.64 -11.85
C PHE A 96 -4.75 -9.79 -11.19
N PRO A 97 -4.59 -10.93 -11.87
CA PRO A 97 -3.88 -12.09 -11.32
C PRO A 97 -2.44 -11.74 -10.90
N GLU A 98 -1.79 -10.78 -11.57
CA GLU A 98 -0.44 -10.33 -11.24
C GLU A 98 -0.29 -9.75 -9.82
N LEU A 99 -1.38 -9.27 -9.23
CA LEU A 99 -1.40 -8.73 -7.87
C LEU A 99 -1.92 -9.75 -6.86
N PHE A 100 -2.96 -10.50 -7.22
CA PHE A 100 -3.69 -11.36 -6.28
C PHE A 100 -3.21 -12.81 -6.26
N GLU A 101 -2.69 -13.36 -7.36
CA GLU A 101 -2.16 -14.72 -7.37
C GLU A 101 -0.87 -14.78 -6.53
N GLY A 102 -0.87 -15.62 -5.50
CA GLY A 102 0.30 -15.78 -4.61
C GLY A 102 0.40 -14.76 -3.49
N LEU A 103 -0.45 -13.72 -3.44
CA LEU A 103 -0.40 -12.66 -2.44
C LEU A 103 -0.40 -13.19 -0.99
N GLU A 104 -1.19 -14.23 -0.69
CA GLU A 104 -1.18 -14.83 0.65
C GLU A 104 0.16 -15.48 1.02
N ALA A 105 0.82 -16.13 0.08
CA ALA A 105 2.14 -16.74 0.30
C ALA A 105 3.23 -15.67 0.47
N ASP A 106 3.09 -14.56 -0.25
CA ASP A 106 3.96 -13.40 -0.12
C ASP A 106 3.78 -12.71 1.24
N LEU A 107 2.54 -12.51 1.67
CA LEU A 107 2.23 -11.97 3.00
C LEU A 107 2.71 -12.88 4.13
N GLU A 108 2.70 -14.20 3.93
CA GLU A 108 3.31 -15.14 4.89
C GLU A 108 4.83 -14.98 4.95
N THR A 109 5.48 -14.70 3.83
CA THR A 109 6.91 -14.34 3.80
C THR A 109 7.17 -13.04 4.57
N CYS A 110 6.31 -12.04 4.40
CA CYS A 110 6.36 -10.80 5.18
C CYS A 110 6.19 -11.08 6.68
N ARG A 111 5.19 -11.88 7.09
CA ARG A 111 4.97 -12.28 8.49
C ARG A 111 6.19 -12.97 9.11
N ALA A 112 6.82 -13.88 8.37
CA ALA A 112 8.01 -14.58 8.84
C ALA A 112 9.21 -13.65 9.13
N VAL A 113 9.36 -12.55 8.37
CA VAL A 113 10.51 -11.63 8.50
C VAL A 113 10.20 -10.42 9.40
N MET A 114 9.01 -9.84 9.26
CA MET A 114 8.61 -8.61 9.95
C MET A 114 8.05 -8.89 11.36
N GLY A 115 7.53 -10.10 11.62
CA GLY A 115 6.99 -10.49 12.92
C GLY A 115 5.89 -9.54 13.40
N GLU A 116 6.03 -8.98 14.60
CA GLU A 116 5.04 -8.05 15.18
C GLU A 116 4.80 -6.79 14.34
N LEU A 117 5.74 -6.39 13.48
CA LEU A 117 5.52 -5.25 12.58
C LEU A 117 4.36 -5.50 11.62
N MET A 118 4.10 -6.76 11.22
CA MET A 118 2.95 -7.06 10.37
C MET A 118 1.64 -6.73 11.06
N GLY A 119 1.47 -7.12 12.32
CA GLY A 119 0.24 -6.80 13.06
C GLY A 119 0.03 -5.29 13.22
N TRP A 120 1.12 -4.53 13.40
CA TRP A 120 1.05 -3.07 13.41
C TRP A 120 0.62 -2.51 12.03
N LEU A 121 1.21 -2.97 10.93
CA LEU A 121 0.86 -2.51 9.58
C LEU A 121 -0.56 -2.92 9.17
N GLU A 122 -1.01 -4.13 9.51
CA GLU A 122 -2.40 -4.57 9.33
C GLU A 122 -3.36 -3.64 10.09
N SER A 123 -3.04 -3.23 11.33
CA SER A 123 -3.87 -2.26 12.07
C SER A 123 -3.90 -0.87 11.42
N LYS A 124 -2.88 -0.48 10.66
CA LYS A 124 -2.89 0.77 9.89
C LYS A 124 -3.88 0.73 8.74
N VAL A 125 -4.03 -0.42 8.09
CA VAL A 125 -5.03 -0.63 7.04
C VAL A 125 -6.44 -0.42 7.57
N ASP A 126 -6.71 -0.85 8.81
CA ASP A 126 -7.99 -0.57 9.48
C ASP A 126 -8.21 0.92 9.73
N GLY A 127 -7.13 1.67 9.96
CA GLY A 127 -7.13 3.13 10.16
C GLY A 127 -7.30 3.94 8.87
N LEU A 128 -7.03 3.37 7.69
CA LEU A 128 -7.11 4.07 6.40
C LEU A 128 -8.49 4.68 6.15
N GLY A 129 -9.56 4.08 6.69
CA GLY A 129 -10.94 4.56 6.61
C GLY A 129 -11.21 5.90 7.30
N ASN A 130 -10.30 6.38 8.15
CA ASN A 130 -10.49 7.57 8.99
C ASN A 130 -9.65 8.77 8.55
N GLN A 131 -8.86 8.64 7.50
CA GLN A 131 -7.95 9.71 7.08
C GLN A 131 -8.67 10.82 6.30
N THR A 132 -7.98 11.95 6.20
CA THR A 132 -8.39 13.09 5.37
C THR A 132 -7.27 13.44 4.40
N TYR A 133 -7.61 13.71 3.16
CA TYR A 133 -6.67 14.10 2.11
C TYR A 133 -7.02 15.49 1.61
N LYS A 134 -6.09 16.44 1.71
CA LYS A 134 -6.31 17.87 1.36
C LYS A 134 -7.62 18.45 1.95
N GLY A 135 -7.94 18.06 3.19
CA GLY A 135 -9.16 18.48 3.90
C GLY A 135 -10.43 17.71 3.52
N LYS A 136 -10.38 16.78 2.56
CA LYS A 136 -11.49 15.97 2.08
C LYS A 136 -11.51 14.61 2.79
N LYS A 137 -12.70 14.12 3.13
CA LYS A 137 -12.89 12.77 3.69
C LYS A 137 -13.03 11.76 2.56
N ILE A 138 -12.82 10.48 2.87
CA ILE A 138 -13.00 9.36 1.93
C ILE A 138 -14.33 9.44 1.18
N LYS A 139 -15.44 9.66 1.89
CA LYS A 139 -16.76 9.77 1.27
C LYS A 139 -16.82 10.89 0.24
N THR A 140 -16.22 12.04 0.54
CA THR A 140 -16.15 13.16 -0.39
C THR A 140 -15.38 12.78 -1.64
N CYS A 141 -14.21 12.15 -1.52
CA CYS A 141 -13.44 11.73 -2.69
C CYS A 141 -14.09 10.60 -3.51
N LEU A 142 -15.10 9.91 -2.97
CA LEU A 142 -15.87 8.91 -3.72
C LEU A 142 -17.12 9.51 -4.39
N GLU A 143 -17.73 10.53 -3.80
CA GLU A 143 -19.05 11.04 -4.21
C GLU A 143 -18.99 12.36 -4.98
N ASP A 144 -17.95 13.16 -4.75
CA ASP A 144 -17.79 14.48 -5.35
C ASP A 144 -16.81 14.39 -6.54
N ASP A 145 -17.29 14.78 -7.73
CA ASP A 145 -16.53 14.65 -8.97
C ASP A 145 -15.23 15.45 -8.94
N GLU A 146 -15.24 16.66 -8.37
CA GLU A 146 -14.05 17.52 -8.26
C GLU A 146 -13.02 16.91 -7.29
N ALA A 147 -13.46 16.40 -6.14
CA ALA A 147 -12.61 15.69 -5.20
C ALA A 147 -12.02 14.40 -5.77
N ARG A 148 -12.80 13.69 -6.59
CA ARG A 148 -12.38 12.47 -7.26
C ARG A 148 -11.38 12.75 -8.38
N GLU A 149 -11.64 13.76 -9.20
CA GLU A 149 -10.73 14.21 -10.26
C GLU A 149 -9.40 14.68 -9.68
N GLU A 150 -9.41 15.49 -8.62
CA GLU A 150 -8.18 15.92 -7.94
C GLU A 150 -7.37 14.71 -7.43
N LEU A 151 -8.02 13.75 -6.78
CA LEU A 151 -7.34 12.54 -6.28
C LEU A 151 -6.73 11.73 -7.43
N TYR A 152 -7.42 11.63 -8.56
CA TYR A 152 -6.93 10.96 -9.76
C TYR A 152 -5.73 11.68 -10.38
N GLU A 153 -5.77 13.02 -10.48
CA GLU A 153 -4.65 13.84 -10.95
C GLU A 153 -3.41 13.67 -10.06
N ASP A 154 -3.58 13.69 -8.73
CA ASP A 154 -2.48 13.45 -7.79
C ASP A 154 -1.91 12.02 -7.95
N GLY A 155 -2.78 11.02 -8.17
CA GLY A 155 -2.36 9.65 -8.48
C GLY A 155 -1.58 9.53 -9.79
N LEU A 156 -1.98 10.27 -10.83
CA LEU A 156 -1.21 10.38 -12.07
C LEU A 156 0.15 11.07 -11.86
N GLY A 157 0.17 12.14 -11.06
CA GLY A 157 1.40 12.83 -10.65
C GLY A 157 2.36 11.87 -9.94
N PHE A 158 1.87 11.15 -8.93
CA PHE A 158 2.64 10.12 -8.22
C PHE A 158 3.23 9.09 -9.18
N ARG A 159 2.43 8.54 -10.10
CA ARG A 159 2.89 7.51 -11.05
C ARG A 159 3.92 8.04 -12.04
N THR A 160 3.84 9.31 -12.40
CA THR A 160 4.76 9.97 -13.34
C THR A 160 6.08 10.34 -12.68
N ASP A 161 6.01 10.84 -11.45
CA ASP A 161 7.17 11.34 -10.69
C ASP A 161 7.75 10.30 -9.74
N TYR A 162 7.27 9.04 -9.80
CA TYR A 162 7.71 7.96 -8.93
C TYR A 162 9.23 7.77 -9.04
N PRO A 163 10.01 8.03 -7.97
CA PRO A 163 11.46 8.20 -8.09
C PRO A 163 12.23 6.88 -7.95
N VAL A 164 11.54 5.76 -7.74
CA VAL A 164 12.16 4.47 -7.50
C VAL A 164 12.18 3.66 -8.79
N ASP A 165 13.39 3.31 -9.22
CA ASP A 165 13.64 2.42 -10.35
C ASP A 165 14.45 1.17 -9.91
N ASP A 166 14.57 0.20 -10.80
CA ASP A 166 15.32 -1.04 -10.57
C ASP A 166 16.76 -0.77 -10.07
N LYS A 167 17.39 0.28 -10.58
CA LYS A 167 18.77 0.62 -10.24
C LYS A 167 18.90 1.10 -8.80
N ILE A 168 18.02 1.99 -8.35
CA ILE A 168 18.01 2.48 -6.97
C ILE A 168 17.63 1.35 -6.02
N ILE A 169 16.65 0.51 -6.40
CA ILE A 169 16.25 -0.66 -5.63
C ILE A 169 17.44 -1.61 -5.44
N ASP A 170 18.15 -1.97 -6.50
CA ASP A 170 19.29 -2.89 -6.42
C ASP A 170 20.47 -2.32 -5.61
N ASP A 171 20.67 -0.99 -5.63
CA ASP A 171 21.68 -0.36 -4.80
C ASP A 171 21.30 -0.35 -3.31
N LYS A 172 20.04 -0.06 -2.98
CA LYS A 172 19.60 0.22 -1.60
C LYS A 172 18.98 -0.99 -0.89
N LEU A 173 18.18 -1.80 -1.57
CA LEU A 173 17.45 -2.92 -0.99
C LEU A 173 18.25 -4.23 -1.12
N LYS A 174 19.31 -4.33 -0.32
CA LYS A 174 20.19 -5.51 -0.26
C LYS A 174 19.85 -6.48 0.87
N LYS A 175 19.12 -6.01 1.90
CA LYS A 175 18.80 -6.77 3.11
C LYS A 175 17.41 -6.38 3.61
N ALA A 176 16.72 -7.32 4.26
CA ALA A 176 15.41 -7.06 4.86
C ALA A 176 15.44 -5.92 5.89
N THR A 177 16.57 -5.75 6.59
CA THR A 177 16.77 -4.69 7.60
C THR A 177 16.59 -3.28 7.04
N THR A 178 16.87 -3.05 5.75
CA THR A 178 16.61 -1.77 5.09
C THR A 178 15.16 -1.32 5.24
N VAL A 179 14.21 -2.26 5.14
CA VAL A 179 12.78 -1.98 5.35
C VAL A 179 12.44 -2.08 6.83
N THR A 180 12.79 -3.18 7.49
CA THR A 180 12.27 -3.45 8.84
C THR A 180 12.76 -2.46 9.89
N ASP A 181 13.97 -1.91 9.76
CA ASP A 181 14.50 -0.99 10.77
C ASP A 181 13.83 0.38 10.70
N VAL A 182 13.50 0.86 9.50
CA VAL A 182 12.72 2.09 9.30
C VAL A 182 11.33 1.92 9.90
N MET A 183 10.65 0.80 9.63
CA MET A 183 9.34 0.49 10.20
C MET A 183 9.37 0.40 11.73
N ARG A 184 10.39 -0.25 12.31
CA ARG A 184 10.58 -0.33 13.77
C ARG A 184 10.79 1.05 14.39
N ARG A 185 11.64 1.88 13.79
CA ARG A 185 11.88 3.25 14.25
C ARG A 185 10.57 4.03 14.28
N ARG A 186 9.78 3.93 13.21
CA ARG A 186 8.51 4.65 13.11
C ARG A 186 7.47 4.18 14.11
N ARG A 187 7.28 2.88 14.26
CA ARG A 187 6.40 2.29 15.30
C ARG A 187 6.80 2.76 16.70
N ALA A 188 8.10 2.84 16.99
CA ALA A 188 8.62 3.30 18.27
C ALA A 188 8.35 4.79 18.52
N GLU A 189 8.49 5.66 17.51
CA GLU A 189 8.15 7.08 17.59
C GLU A 189 6.66 7.30 17.89
N GLU A 190 5.79 6.59 17.19
CA GLU A 190 4.34 6.64 17.42
C GLU A 190 3.99 6.21 18.85
N THR A 191 4.58 5.09 19.31
CA THR A 191 4.36 4.59 20.68
C THR A 191 4.78 5.62 21.72
N ARG A 192 5.86 6.37 21.48
CA ARG A 192 6.31 7.44 22.39
C ARG A 192 5.40 8.67 22.37
N ALA A 193 4.83 9.01 21.22
CA ALA A 193 3.93 10.17 21.09
C ALA A 193 2.53 9.90 21.69
N ALA A 194 2.16 8.64 21.88
CA ALA A 194 0.90 8.23 22.50
C ALA A 194 0.93 8.18 24.05
N VAL A 195 2.10 8.44 24.67
CA VAL A 195 2.33 8.51 26.12
C VAL A 195 2.42 9.95 26.57
#